data_AF-A0AAD7QYI9-F1
#
_entry.id   AF-A0AAD7QYI9-F1
#
_cell.length_a   1.000
_cell.length_b   1.000
_cell.length_c   1.000
_cell.angle_alpha   90.00
_cell.angle_beta   90.00
_cell.angle_gamma   90.00
#
_symmetry.space_group_name_H-M   'P 1'
#
loop_
_entity.id
_entity.type
_entity.pdbx_description
1 polymer ?
#
loop_
_entity_poly.entity_id
_entity_poly.type
_entity_poly.pdbx_seq_one_letter_code
_entity_poly.pdbx_strand_id
1 'polypeptide(L)'
;MLPRSSPARILVAFVLSFVFLCFLVGYLYISSDSTPGTDPTCGNTTTSSTTTSAAGPIDQNKIDGTRPPRECIDPFRIPGYLYLPSEPSAVDDTRWVPFYPSFRDALDPTEAVYPRPTDAGDLLLKDSSVEPEFFALAPTQWTKKLAFYYNVLTELEAREGRDTKVLNADEESILEEMKWIQHRRVLTIGDSVDRFMVIDFCEEFPNATFVEEGGRPKEQRTTASCHIPLVNLTIVQWHLPSTFTYRPSWWWIQDMPLVAFEERLEAIYRTSLPRVLGWGGERPDLILFQTGFWDERAFREAEHAEVEKSLPEDKKTKIWWNSNSQLKWSELRFVAARVKKLVGMLRQEFGEHTPFMYRALSTKRDGKEQDLGLISVDRMMRALMAQLDVEVFEWGKLVYGYVSEYQDELHIKRGRLSWLWADMVTSYLFRGAGGVEVEGMVTVKPTNDTWFNVDKNWAVCHRWLISWEGR
;
A
#
# COMPACT_ATOMS: atom_id res chain seq x y z
N MET A 1 -18.75 57.13 -38.78
CA MET A 1 -17.36 57.41 -38.35
C MET A 1 -17.38 57.67 -36.85
N LEU A 2 -16.89 56.72 -36.05
CA LEU A 2 -16.73 56.90 -34.60
C LEU A 2 -15.45 57.70 -34.31
N PRO A 3 -15.46 58.63 -33.34
CA PRO A 3 -14.28 59.44 -33.06
C PRO A 3 -13.18 58.54 -32.46
N ARG A 4 -11.99 58.58 -33.07
CA ARG A 4 -10.79 57.95 -32.52
C ARG A 4 -10.51 58.55 -31.14
N SER A 5 -10.71 57.78 -30.08
CA SER A 5 -10.30 58.13 -28.73
C SER A 5 -8.78 58.23 -28.70
N SER A 6 -8.25 59.31 -28.12
CA SER A 6 -6.80 59.46 -28.00
C SER A 6 -6.24 58.38 -27.07
N PRO A 7 -5.05 57.83 -27.36
CA PRO A 7 -4.43 56.77 -26.54
C PRO A 7 -4.27 57.17 -25.06
N ALA A 8 -4.18 58.47 -24.76
CA ALA A 8 -4.17 58.98 -23.40
C ALA A 8 -5.47 58.67 -22.61
N ARG A 9 -6.63 58.69 -23.26
CA ARG A 9 -7.91 58.36 -22.59
C ARG A 9 -8.03 56.87 -22.28
N ILE A 10 -7.47 56.02 -23.14
CA ILE A 10 -7.45 54.56 -22.92
C ILE A 10 -6.53 54.24 -21.73
N LEU A 11 -5.37 54.88 -21.66
CA LEU A 11 -4.43 54.68 -20.56
C LEU A 11 -5.03 55.12 -19.21
N VAL A 12 -5.71 56.27 -19.16
CA VAL A 12 -6.37 56.76 -17.94
C VAL A 12 -7.50 55.82 -17.50
N ALA A 13 -8.32 55.34 -18.44
CA ALA A 13 -9.38 54.39 -18.11
C ALA A 13 -8.80 53.08 -17.54
N PHE A 14 -7.69 52.59 -18.12
CA PHE A 14 -7.02 51.37 -17.64
C PHE A 14 -6.45 51.53 -16.23
N VAL A 15 -5.76 52.64 -15.95
CA VAL A 15 -5.19 52.92 -14.62
C VAL A 15 -6.29 53.05 -13.56
N LEU A 16 -7.40 53.74 -13.87
CA LEU A 16 -8.52 53.87 -12.92
C LEU A 16 -9.20 52.52 -12.67
N SER A 17 -9.33 51.68 -13.69
CA SER A 17 -9.93 50.34 -13.56
C SER A 17 -9.03 49.41 -12.73
N PHE A 18 -7.71 49.50 -12.92
CA PHE A 18 -6.74 48.73 -12.15
C PHE A 18 -6.70 49.14 -10.67
N VAL A 19 -6.72 50.45 -10.37
CA VAL A 19 -6.77 50.95 -8.99
C VAL A 19 -8.07 50.51 -8.29
N PHE A 20 -9.20 50.57 -9.00
CA PHE A 20 -10.49 50.09 -8.47
C PHE A 20 -10.48 48.59 -8.17
N LEU A 21 -9.88 47.78 -9.05
CA LEU A 21 -9.74 46.34 -8.86
C LEU A 21 -8.86 46.02 -7.63
N CYS A 22 -7.74 46.72 -7.45
CA CYS A 22 -6.88 46.56 -6.27
C CYS A 22 -7.62 46.92 -4.97
N PHE A 23 -8.46 47.96 -4.99
CA PHE A 23 -9.30 48.33 -3.84
C PHE A 23 -10.34 47.25 -3.52
N LEU A 24 -10.96 46.65 -4.52
CA LEU A 24 -11.94 45.57 -4.37
C LEU A 24 -11.31 44.31 -3.78
N VAL A 25 -10.12 43.93 -4.25
CA VAL A 25 -9.35 42.80 -3.70
C VAL A 25 -8.93 43.07 -2.25
N GLY A 26 -8.47 44.28 -1.93
CA GLY A 26 -8.15 44.67 -0.56
C GLY A 26 -9.36 44.66 0.38
N TYR A 27 -10.51 45.15 -0.09
CA TYR A 27 -11.76 45.14 0.69
C TYR A 27 -12.24 43.73 1.00
N LEU A 28 -12.21 42.82 0.01
CA LEU A 28 -12.59 41.42 0.19
C LEU A 28 -11.63 40.67 1.11
N TYR A 29 -10.34 41.04 1.13
CA TYR A 29 -9.34 40.42 1.99
C TYR A 29 -9.46 40.88 3.46
N ILE A 30 -9.89 42.13 3.70
CA ILE A 30 -10.06 42.68 5.06
C ILE A 30 -11.42 42.29 5.67
N SER A 31 -12.43 41.93 4.87
CA SER A 31 -13.76 41.59 5.39
C SER A 31 -13.96 40.11 5.79
N SER A 32 -12.93 39.26 5.73
CA SER A 32 -13.07 37.83 6.09
C SER A 32 -12.84 37.51 7.57
N ASP A 33 -12.36 38.46 8.37
CA ASP A 33 -12.11 38.27 9.81
C ASP A 33 -13.22 38.89 10.66
N SER A 34 -14.38 38.25 10.68
CA SER A 34 -15.34 38.38 11.79
C SER A 34 -16.34 37.22 11.81
N THR A 35 -16.02 36.17 12.55
CA THR A 35 -17.03 35.21 13.02
C THR A 35 -17.22 35.37 14.53
N PRO A 36 -18.39 35.81 15.00
CA PRO A 36 -18.78 35.62 16.39
C PRO A 36 -19.34 34.21 16.57
N GLY A 37 -18.86 33.53 17.60
CA GLY A 37 -19.22 32.15 17.91
C GLY A 37 -20.65 31.98 18.41
N THR A 38 -21.12 30.74 18.31
CA THR A 38 -22.18 30.17 19.16
C THR A 38 -21.96 28.67 19.28
N ASP A 39 -21.61 28.22 20.48
CA ASP A 39 -21.68 26.83 20.94
C ASP A 39 -23.15 26.37 21.02
N PRO A 40 -23.47 25.14 20.58
CA PRO A 40 -24.62 24.43 21.08
C PRO A 40 -24.17 23.22 21.92
N THR A 41 -24.55 23.29 23.18
CA THR A 41 -24.57 22.21 24.18
C THR A 41 -25.19 20.92 23.64
N CYS A 42 -24.43 19.82 23.68
CA CYS A 42 -24.92 18.46 23.46
C CYS A 42 -25.64 17.93 24.71
N GLY A 43 -26.92 17.56 24.54
CA GLY A 43 -27.70 16.82 25.54
C GLY A 43 -27.30 15.35 25.59
N ASN A 44 -27.10 14.85 26.81
CA ASN A 44 -26.89 13.43 27.11
C ASN A 44 -28.20 12.66 26.94
N THR A 45 -28.21 11.68 26.03
CA THR A 45 -29.22 10.61 26.02
C THR A 45 -28.51 9.29 26.20
N THR A 46 -28.64 8.73 27.39
CA THR A 46 -28.13 7.43 27.79
C THR A 46 -29.08 6.35 27.24
N THR A 47 -28.62 5.56 26.27
CA THR A 47 -29.25 4.28 25.93
C THR A 47 -28.23 3.17 26.07
N SER A 48 -28.42 2.38 27.14
CA SER A 48 -27.72 1.15 27.45
C SER A 48 -28.12 0.05 26.46
N SER A 49 -27.16 -0.45 25.69
CA SER A 49 -27.25 -1.76 25.05
C SER A 49 -26.03 -2.59 25.44
N THR A 50 -26.29 -3.58 26.29
CA THR A 50 -25.32 -4.54 26.81
C THR A 50 -24.97 -5.54 25.70
N THR A 51 -23.80 -5.38 25.10
CA THR A 51 -23.12 -6.45 24.37
C THR A 51 -21.79 -6.71 25.07
N THR A 52 -21.73 -7.83 25.77
CA THR A 52 -20.51 -8.40 26.38
C THR A 52 -19.52 -8.75 25.27
N SER A 53 -18.68 -7.77 24.91
CA SER A 53 -17.40 -7.98 24.24
C SER A 53 -16.35 -8.28 25.31
N ALA A 54 -15.94 -9.55 25.42
CA ALA A 54 -14.87 -9.98 26.29
C ALA A 54 -13.52 -9.80 25.59
N ALA A 55 -13.12 -8.55 25.37
CA ALA A 55 -11.73 -8.14 25.18
C ALA A 55 -11.65 -6.68 25.61
N GLY A 56 -11.11 -6.44 26.81
CA GLY A 56 -10.83 -5.08 27.24
C GLY A 56 -9.84 -4.42 26.27
N PRO A 57 -9.90 -3.09 26.08
CA PRO A 57 -8.89 -2.38 25.32
C PRO A 57 -7.52 -2.71 25.91
N ILE A 58 -6.59 -3.19 25.09
CA ILE A 58 -5.19 -3.39 25.46
C ILE A 58 -4.68 -2.04 25.97
N ASP A 59 -4.18 -2.01 27.20
CA ASP A 59 -3.65 -0.80 27.85
C ASP A 59 -2.37 -0.36 27.14
N GLN A 60 -2.53 0.44 26.07
CA GLN A 60 -1.44 1.03 25.29
C GLN A 60 -0.52 1.90 26.16
N ASN A 61 -0.97 2.35 27.35
CA ASN A 61 -0.17 3.17 28.27
C ASN A 61 0.97 2.39 28.95
N LYS A 62 1.05 1.06 28.80
CA LYS A 62 2.14 0.26 29.40
C LYS A 62 3.36 0.09 28.47
N ILE A 63 3.28 0.56 27.23
CA ILE A 63 4.39 0.57 26.25
C ILE A 63 5.15 1.90 26.28
N ASP A 64 4.63 2.89 27.02
CA ASP A 64 5.14 4.26 27.02
C ASP A 64 6.51 4.35 27.72
N GLY A 65 7.59 4.17 26.93
CA GLY A 65 8.98 4.37 27.33
C GLY A 65 9.97 3.27 26.91
N THR A 66 9.52 2.09 26.52
CA THR A 66 10.44 1.00 26.09
C THR A 66 10.59 0.97 24.58
N ARG A 67 11.82 1.12 24.08
CA ARG A 67 12.13 0.92 22.65
C ARG A 67 11.75 -0.51 22.22
N PRO A 68 11.26 -0.71 20.97
CA PRO A 68 11.03 -2.05 20.47
C PRO A 68 12.33 -2.87 20.51
N PRO A 69 12.26 -4.18 20.80
CA PRO A 69 13.39 -5.08 20.62
C PRO A 69 13.93 -4.98 19.19
N ARG A 70 15.25 -5.16 19.00
CA ARG A 70 15.89 -4.99 17.68
C ARG A 70 15.29 -5.95 16.64
N GLU A 71 14.92 -7.15 17.06
CA GLU A 71 14.23 -8.18 16.29
C GLU A 71 12.80 -7.81 15.87
N CYS A 72 12.21 -6.79 16.49
CA CYS A 72 10.86 -6.31 16.19
C CYS A 72 10.85 -4.95 15.49
N ILE A 73 11.98 -4.57 14.88
CA ILE A 73 12.04 -3.41 14.00
C ILE A 73 11.69 -3.88 12.58
N ASP A 74 10.67 -3.27 12.00
CA ASP A 74 10.30 -3.50 10.60
C ASP A 74 11.14 -2.58 9.69
N PRO A 75 12.07 -3.13 8.89
CA PRO A 75 12.98 -2.32 8.07
C PRO A 75 12.25 -1.48 7.02
N PHE A 76 11.10 -1.94 6.51
CA PHE A 76 10.33 -1.24 5.49
C PHE A 76 9.56 -0.04 6.04
N ARG A 77 9.45 0.08 7.36
CA ARG A 77 8.79 1.19 8.05
C ARG A 77 9.76 2.28 8.54
N ILE A 78 11.04 1.94 8.68
CA ILE A 78 12.09 2.92 8.96
C ILE A 78 12.26 3.82 7.72
N PRO A 79 12.45 5.15 7.86
CA PRO A 79 12.91 5.99 6.76
C PRO A 79 14.16 5.42 6.08
N GLY A 80 14.30 5.64 4.78
CA GLY A 80 15.38 5.01 4.02
C GLY A 80 15.45 5.54 2.59
N TYR A 81 16.35 4.92 1.84
CA TYR A 81 16.61 5.19 0.44
C TYR A 81 16.21 3.97 -0.39
N LEU A 82 15.44 4.18 -1.46
CA LEU A 82 15.14 3.11 -2.41
C LEU A 82 16.21 3.10 -3.51
N TYR A 83 17.06 2.07 -3.46
CA TYR A 83 18.05 1.81 -4.49
C TYR A 83 17.39 1.19 -5.71
N LEU A 84 17.43 1.90 -6.84
CA LEU A 84 16.99 1.45 -8.15
C LEU A 84 18.21 1.23 -9.06
N PRO A 85 18.52 -0.01 -9.46
CA PRO A 85 19.64 -0.27 -10.37
C PRO A 85 19.39 0.38 -11.73
N SER A 86 20.44 0.96 -12.32
CA SER A 86 20.38 1.62 -13.63
C SER A 86 20.19 0.62 -14.76
N GLU A 87 20.78 -0.57 -14.63
CA GLU A 87 20.76 -1.61 -15.66
C GLU A 87 19.38 -2.30 -15.71
N PRO A 88 18.72 -2.33 -16.88
CA PRO A 88 17.41 -2.98 -17.02
C PRO A 88 17.40 -4.48 -16.73
N SER A 89 18.55 -5.15 -16.79
CA SER A 89 18.67 -6.58 -16.47
C SER A 89 18.81 -6.87 -14.98
N ALA A 90 19.04 -5.85 -14.16
CA ALA A 90 19.31 -5.98 -12.73
C ALA A 90 18.09 -5.57 -11.88
N VAL A 91 16.86 -5.64 -12.41
CA VAL A 91 15.66 -5.19 -11.69
C VAL A 91 15.46 -5.91 -10.35
N ASP A 92 15.95 -7.14 -10.26
CA ASP A 92 15.99 -8.01 -9.08
C ASP A 92 17.01 -7.55 -8.01
N ASP A 93 17.85 -6.54 -8.30
CA ASP A 93 18.75 -5.90 -7.35
C ASP A 93 18.15 -4.64 -6.69
N THR A 94 16.85 -4.36 -6.92
CA THR A 94 16.12 -3.27 -6.26
C THR A 94 16.04 -3.51 -4.76
N ARG A 95 16.36 -2.51 -3.94
CA ARG A 95 16.37 -2.65 -2.48
C ARG A 95 15.93 -1.40 -1.73
N TRP A 96 15.19 -1.60 -0.65
CA TRP A 96 15.03 -0.58 0.38
C TRP A 96 16.27 -0.57 1.29
N VAL A 97 16.90 0.58 1.47
CA VAL A 97 18.08 0.77 2.33
C VAL A 97 17.67 1.64 3.52
N PRO A 98 17.37 1.06 4.70
CA PRO A 98 16.92 1.82 5.85
C PRO A 98 18.03 2.70 6.44
N PHE A 99 17.66 3.91 6.87
CA PHE A 99 18.54 4.81 7.62
C PHE A 99 18.58 4.42 9.10
N TYR A 100 19.30 3.34 9.40
CA TYR A 100 19.60 2.93 10.77
C TYR A 100 20.44 4.01 11.52
N PRO A 101 20.54 3.95 12.86
CA PRO A 101 21.37 4.90 13.61
C PRO A 101 22.82 5.00 13.10
N SER A 102 23.37 3.92 12.53
CA SER A 102 24.69 3.91 11.88
C SER A 102 24.82 4.92 10.73
N PHE A 103 23.75 5.25 10.02
CA PHE A 103 23.76 6.27 8.96
C PHE A 103 23.97 7.67 9.53
N ARG A 104 23.32 7.99 10.67
CA ARG A 104 23.52 9.27 11.38
C ARG A 104 24.92 9.39 11.96
N ASP A 105 25.45 8.28 12.44
CA ASP A 105 26.73 8.23 13.15
C ASP A 105 27.94 8.00 12.20
N ALA A 106 27.68 7.97 10.88
CA ALA A 106 28.69 7.79 9.84
C ALA A 106 29.64 8.98 9.75
N LEU A 107 30.82 8.76 9.17
CA LEU A 107 31.74 9.85 8.86
C LEU A 107 31.14 10.72 7.74
N ASP A 108 31.26 12.04 7.88
CA ASP A 108 30.85 12.96 6.83
C ASP A 108 31.58 12.64 5.51
N PRO A 109 30.90 12.62 4.36
CA PRO A 109 31.57 12.42 3.08
C PRO A 109 32.53 13.58 2.81
N THR A 110 33.65 13.29 2.16
CA THR A 110 34.70 14.30 1.91
C THR A 110 34.18 15.50 1.10
N GLU A 111 33.17 15.26 0.29
CA GLU A 111 32.47 16.21 -0.56
C GLU A 111 31.55 17.15 0.21
N ALA A 112 31.18 16.84 1.47
CA ALA A 112 30.38 17.72 2.33
C ALA A 112 31.02 19.10 2.53
N VAL A 113 32.33 19.23 2.27
CA VAL A 113 33.05 20.51 2.19
C VAL A 113 32.86 21.11 0.79
N TYR A 114 31.63 21.52 0.45
CA TYR A 114 31.28 22.08 -0.86
C TYR A 114 31.97 23.43 -1.17
N PRO A 115 32.25 23.76 -2.46
CA PRO A 115 33.53 24.29 -2.88
C PRO A 115 33.92 25.58 -2.18
N ARG A 116 35.23 25.76 -2.00
CA ARG A 116 35.80 27.05 -1.61
C ARG A 116 35.32 28.10 -2.62
N PRO A 117 34.92 29.32 -2.19
CA PRO A 117 34.37 30.37 -3.06
C PRO A 117 35.21 30.74 -4.29
N THR A 118 36.47 30.32 -4.34
CA THR A 118 37.42 30.58 -5.42
C THR A 118 37.33 29.61 -6.60
N ASP A 119 36.73 28.44 -6.41
CA ASP A 119 36.65 27.36 -7.41
C ASP A 119 35.18 27.07 -7.75
N ALA A 120 34.44 28.09 -8.18
CA ALA A 120 33.01 28.03 -8.50
C ALA A 120 32.71 26.99 -9.60
N GLY A 121 32.59 25.72 -9.20
CA GLY A 121 32.11 24.62 -10.01
C GLY A 121 30.85 24.01 -9.38
N ASP A 122 30.05 23.36 -10.22
CA ASP A 122 28.88 22.63 -9.74
C ASP A 122 29.30 21.49 -8.81
N LEU A 123 28.56 21.35 -7.73
CA LEU A 123 28.52 20.13 -6.94
C LEU A 123 28.05 18.98 -7.86
N LEU A 124 28.98 18.09 -8.22
CA LEU A 124 28.69 16.88 -9.00
C LEU A 124 29.15 15.63 -8.24
N LEU A 125 28.22 15.00 -7.51
CA LEU A 125 28.41 13.64 -6.98
C LEU A 125 28.19 12.64 -8.10
N LYS A 126 29.29 12.07 -8.62
CA LYS A 126 29.25 11.12 -9.75
C LYS A 126 29.00 9.68 -9.31
N ASP A 127 29.27 9.37 -8.06
CA ASP A 127 28.98 8.05 -7.52
C ASP A 127 27.51 7.96 -7.13
N SER A 128 26.77 7.12 -7.85
CA SER A 128 25.37 6.83 -7.59
C SER A 128 25.18 5.55 -6.78
N SER A 129 26.26 4.87 -6.41
CA SER A 129 26.21 3.66 -5.61
C SER A 129 25.93 3.99 -4.14
N VAL A 130 25.28 3.04 -3.46
CA VAL A 130 25.13 3.10 -2.01
C VAL A 130 26.40 2.53 -1.39
N GLU A 131 26.94 3.19 -0.37
CA GLU A 131 28.13 2.71 0.34
C GLU A 131 27.91 1.26 0.83
N PRO A 132 28.89 0.34 0.62
CA PRO A 132 28.71 -1.09 0.88
C PRO A 132 28.21 -1.42 2.29
N GLU A 133 28.66 -0.68 3.30
CA GLU A 133 28.26 -0.84 4.69
C GLU A 133 26.77 -0.56 4.93
N PHE A 134 26.17 0.43 4.26
CA PHE A 134 24.74 0.69 4.36
C PHE A 134 23.94 -0.25 3.48
N PHE A 135 24.46 -0.57 2.29
CA PHE A 135 23.82 -1.51 1.38
C PHE A 135 23.71 -2.92 1.99
N ALA A 136 24.68 -3.32 2.82
CA ALA A 136 24.65 -4.58 3.56
C ALA A 136 23.56 -4.65 4.64
N LEU A 137 23.02 -3.52 5.09
CA LEU A 137 21.93 -3.45 6.06
C LEU A 137 20.53 -3.51 5.41
N ALA A 138 20.47 -3.49 4.08
CA ALA A 138 19.22 -3.64 3.34
C ALA A 138 18.59 -5.02 3.61
N PRO A 139 17.25 -5.13 3.62
CA PRO A 139 16.60 -6.41 3.85
C PRO A 139 17.01 -7.48 2.86
N THR A 140 16.92 -8.74 3.30
CA THR A 140 17.21 -9.90 2.43
C THR A 140 16.34 -9.84 1.17
N GLN A 141 16.96 -10.09 0.01
CA GLN A 141 16.27 -10.19 -1.29
C GLN A 141 15.59 -11.55 -1.44
N TRP A 142 14.50 -11.73 -0.71
CA TRP A 142 13.79 -12.99 -0.60
C TRP A 142 13.24 -13.52 -1.92
N THR A 143 12.80 -12.64 -2.82
CA THR A 143 12.28 -12.99 -4.15
C THR A 143 13.38 -13.54 -5.03
N LYS A 144 14.57 -12.92 -4.99
CA LYS A 144 15.75 -13.41 -5.72
C LYS A 144 16.17 -14.79 -5.22
N LYS A 145 16.16 -15.00 -3.89
CA LYS A 145 16.36 -16.33 -3.28
C LYS A 145 15.29 -17.34 -3.68
N LEU A 146 14.03 -16.93 -3.70
CA LEU A 146 12.90 -17.78 -4.09
C LEU A 146 12.98 -18.17 -5.58
N ALA A 147 13.35 -17.26 -6.46
CA ALA A 147 13.56 -17.55 -7.88
C ALA A 147 14.71 -18.55 -8.07
N PHE A 148 15.84 -18.36 -7.37
CA PHE A 148 16.94 -19.33 -7.41
C PHE A 148 16.53 -20.70 -6.87
N TYR A 149 15.88 -20.74 -5.71
CA TYR A 149 15.32 -21.97 -5.12
C TYR A 149 14.39 -22.71 -6.10
N TYR A 150 13.48 -21.98 -6.74
CA TYR A 150 12.52 -22.54 -7.68
C TYR A 150 13.20 -23.11 -8.94
N ASN A 151 14.23 -22.44 -9.45
CA ASN A 151 15.02 -22.95 -10.57
C ASN A 151 15.71 -24.26 -10.20
N VAL A 152 16.30 -24.36 -9.00
CA VAL A 152 16.90 -25.61 -8.51
C VAL A 152 15.86 -26.73 -8.43
N LEU A 153 14.66 -26.46 -7.88
CA LEU A 153 13.58 -27.43 -7.84
C LEU A 153 13.12 -27.88 -9.24
N THR A 154 13.03 -26.95 -10.18
CA THR A 154 12.60 -27.23 -11.55
C THR A 154 13.60 -28.15 -12.26
N GLU A 155 14.90 -27.92 -12.08
CA GLU A 155 15.94 -28.79 -12.62
C GLU A 155 15.93 -30.19 -11.99
N LEU A 156 15.61 -30.29 -10.70
CA LEU A 156 15.49 -31.56 -10.00
C LEU A 156 14.26 -32.35 -10.50
N GLU A 157 13.10 -31.71 -10.63
CA GLU A 157 11.88 -32.34 -11.18
C GLU A 157 12.10 -32.82 -12.62
N ALA A 158 12.72 -31.98 -13.48
CA ALA A 158 13.00 -32.35 -14.87
C ALA A 158 13.94 -33.56 -15.03
N ARG A 159 14.69 -33.90 -13.98
CA ARG A 159 15.61 -35.04 -13.91
C ARG A 159 15.08 -36.20 -13.07
N GLU A 160 13.91 -36.09 -12.48
CA GLU A 160 13.32 -37.15 -11.68
C GLU A 160 13.20 -38.44 -12.52
N GLY A 161 13.71 -39.55 -11.99
CA GLY A 161 13.80 -40.82 -12.72
C GLY A 161 14.91 -40.93 -13.79
N ARG A 162 15.83 -39.96 -13.86
CA ARG A 162 17.06 -39.98 -14.69
C ARG A 162 18.31 -39.90 -13.81
N ASP A 163 19.46 -39.57 -14.41
CA ASP A 163 20.73 -39.37 -13.68
C ASP A 163 20.60 -38.34 -12.55
N THR A 164 21.05 -38.70 -11.36
CA THR A 164 21.05 -37.83 -10.18
C THR A 164 21.91 -36.60 -10.43
N LYS A 165 21.32 -35.39 -10.37
CA LYS A 165 22.07 -34.15 -10.38
C LYS A 165 22.93 -34.09 -9.11
N VAL A 166 24.25 -33.95 -9.28
CA VAL A 166 25.12 -33.55 -8.18
C VAL A 166 24.91 -32.06 -7.96
N LEU A 167 24.36 -31.69 -6.80
CA LEU A 167 24.14 -30.30 -6.44
C LEU A 167 25.49 -29.65 -6.07
N ASN A 168 25.63 -28.37 -6.41
CA ASN A 168 26.72 -27.57 -5.86
C ASN A 168 26.36 -27.03 -4.46
N ALA A 169 27.34 -26.47 -3.75
CA ALA A 169 27.16 -25.98 -2.38
C ALA A 169 26.08 -24.89 -2.26
N ASP A 170 25.94 -24.01 -3.25
CA ASP A 170 24.93 -22.94 -3.25
C ASP A 170 23.52 -23.52 -3.45
N GLU A 171 23.40 -24.53 -4.32
CA GLU A 171 22.15 -25.26 -4.55
C GLU A 171 21.70 -26.04 -3.32
N GLU A 172 22.62 -26.72 -2.64
CA GLU A 172 22.32 -27.39 -1.36
C GLU A 172 21.91 -26.38 -0.28
N SER A 173 22.64 -25.26 -0.18
CA SER A 173 22.35 -24.21 0.79
C SER A 173 20.97 -23.59 0.56
N ILE A 174 20.61 -23.25 -0.68
CA ILE A 174 19.33 -22.60 -0.97
C ILE A 174 18.14 -23.56 -0.75
N LEU A 175 18.31 -24.86 -1.01
CA LEU A 175 17.27 -25.86 -0.79
C LEU A 175 16.88 -25.97 0.69
N GLU A 176 17.87 -25.91 1.59
CA GLU A 176 17.62 -25.90 3.03
C GLU A 176 17.13 -24.53 3.51
N GLU A 177 17.74 -23.45 3.03
CA GLU A 177 17.40 -22.09 3.46
C GLU A 177 15.96 -21.71 3.13
N MET A 178 15.45 -22.07 1.95
CA MET A 178 14.13 -21.63 1.46
C MET A 178 13.01 -22.62 1.75
N LYS A 179 13.27 -23.73 2.44
CA LYS A 179 12.27 -24.77 2.71
C LYS A 179 11.01 -24.23 3.41
N TRP A 180 11.14 -23.18 4.22
CA TRP A 180 10.04 -22.57 4.97
C TRP A 180 8.97 -21.87 4.14
N ILE A 181 9.28 -21.52 2.88
CA ILE A 181 8.32 -20.86 1.97
C ILE A 181 7.33 -21.86 1.36
N GLN A 182 7.59 -23.16 1.51
CA GLN A 182 6.72 -24.17 0.95
C GLN A 182 5.32 -24.12 1.57
N HIS A 183 4.30 -24.35 0.74
CA HIS A 183 2.90 -24.47 1.15
C HIS A 183 2.25 -23.22 1.74
N ARG A 184 2.84 -22.04 1.49
CA ARG A 184 2.31 -20.77 2.00
C ARG A 184 1.12 -20.26 1.20
N ARG A 185 0.26 -19.51 1.88
CA ARG A 185 -0.94 -18.86 1.34
C ARG A 185 -0.97 -17.39 1.72
N VAL A 186 -1.01 -16.53 0.72
CA VAL A 186 -1.23 -15.10 0.89
C VAL A 186 -2.61 -14.75 0.34
N LEU A 187 -3.39 -14.01 1.12
CA LEU A 187 -4.63 -13.41 0.67
C LEU A 187 -4.44 -11.90 0.55
N THR A 188 -4.49 -11.39 -0.68
CA THR A 188 -4.57 -9.96 -0.96
C THR A 188 -6.03 -9.56 -1.16
N ILE A 189 -6.48 -8.48 -0.53
CA ILE A 189 -7.85 -7.97 -0.66
C ILE A 189 -7.74 -6.51 -1.07
N GLY A 190 -8.08 -6.22 -2.31
CA GLY A 190 -7.84 -4.90 -2.87
C GLY A 190 -8.34 -4.80 -4.29
N ASP A 191 -7.98 -3.76 -5.00
CA ASP A 191 -8.49 -3.52 -6.34
C ASP A 191 -7.54 -4.04 -7.44
N SER A 192 -7.59 -3.43 -8.63
CA SER A 192 -6.71 -3.81 -9.74
C SER A 192 -5.23 -3.52 -9.44
N VAL A 193 -4.89 -2.57 -8.59
CA VAL A 193 -3.51 -2.25 -8.22
C VAL A 193 -2.83 -3.46 -7.59
N ASP A 194 -3.48 -4.14 -6.62
CA ASP A 194 -2.94 -5.37 -6.03
C ASP A 194 -2.91 -6.52 -7.02
N ARG A 195 -3.94 -6.64 -7.85
CA ARG A 195 -4.01 -7.70 -8.85
C ARG A 195 -2.82 -7.65 -9.82
N PHE A 196 -2.41 -6.47 -10.28
CA PHE A 196 -1.24 -6.33 -11.14
C PHE A 196 0.06 -6.74 -10.42
N MET A 197 0.22 -6.41 -9.13
CA MET A 197 1.38 -6.91 -8.37
C MET A 197 1.41 -8.44 -8.27
N VAL A 198 0.24 -9.08 -8.13
CA VAL A 198 0.13 -10.55 -8.11
C VAL A 198 0.43 -11.15 -9.49
N ILE A 199 -0.02 -10.52 -10.58
CA ILE A 199 0.33 -10.92 -11.95
C ILE A 199 1.85 -10.86 -12.12
N ASP A 200 2.46 -9.71 -11.84
CA ASP A 200 3.88 -9.47 -12.04
C ASP A 200 4.72 -10.47 -11.23
N PHE A 201 4.36 -10.72 -9.97
CA PHE A 201 4.99 -11.76 -9.16
C PHE A 201 4.88 -13.15 -9.79
N CYS A 202 3.71 -13.49 -10.34
CA CYS A 202 3.49 -14.78 -10.96
C CYS A 202 4.37 -15.01 -12.19
N GLU A 203 4.57 -13.97 -12.99
CA GLU A 203 5.36 -14.03 -14.21
C GLU A 203 6.87 -14.17 -13.98
N GLU A 204 7.35 -14.06 -12.74
CA GLU A 204 8.75 -14.32 -12.38
C GLU A 204 9.07 -15.82 -12.26
N PHE A 205 8.06 -16.69 -12.20
CA PHE A 205 8.24 -18.13 -11.97
C PHE A 205 7.81 -18.95 -13.19
N PRO A 206 8.71 -19.72 -13.81
CA PRO A 206 8.35 -20.65 -14.88
C PRO A 206 7.28 -21.64 -14.41
N ASN A 207 6.29 -21.96 -15.25
CA ASN A 207 5.18 -22.87 -14.93
C ASN A 207 4.23 -22.40 -13.79
N ALA A 208 4.41 -21.20 -13.24
CA ALA A 208 3.40 -20.63 -12.37
C ALA A 208 2.10 -20.39 -13.15
N THR A 209 0.97 -20.59 -12.49
CA THR A 209 -0.35 -20.46 -13.11
C THR A 209 -1.07 -19.26 -12.52
N PHE A 210 -1.41 -18.29 -13.37
CA PHE A 210 -2.29 -17.19 -13.03
C PHE A 210 -3.70 -17.45 -13.57
N VAL A 211 -4.71 -17.35 -12.72
CA VAL A 211 -6.12 -17.58 -13.08
C VAL A 211 -6.97 -16.43 -12.55
N GLU A 212 -7.89 -15.93 -13.37
CA GLU A 212 -9.01 -15.07 -12.92
C GLU A 212 -10.31 -15.87 -12.96
N GLU A 213 -11.10 -15.84 -11.89
CA GLU A 213 -12.32 -16.64 -11.76
C GLU A 213 -13.31 -16.08 -10.72
N GLY A 214 -14.45 -16.75 -10.56
CA GLY A 214 -15.42 -16.47 -9.48
C GLY A 214 -16.55 -15.51 -9.83
N GLY A 215 -16.54 -14.94 -11.03
CA GLY A 215 -17.62 -14.07 -11.53
C GLY A 215 -18.69 -14.80 -12.33
N ARG A 216 -19.87 -14.19 -12.41
CA ARG A 216 -20.85 -14.54 -13.46
C ARG A 216 -20.23 -14.32 -14.85
N PRO A 217 -20.75 -14.96 -15.93
CA PRO A 217 -20.31 -14.63 -17.28
C PRO A 217 -20.38 -13.10 -17.51
N LYS A 218 -19.28 -12.49 -17.95
CA LYS A 218 -19.03 -11.04 -18.11
C LYS A 218 -18.72 -10.24 -16.83
N GLU A 219 -18.82 -10.85 -15.65
CA GLU A 219 -18.35 -10.21 -14.43
C GLU A 219 -16.83 -10.19 -14.42
N GLN A 220 -16.27 -9.03 -14.71
CA GLN A 220 -14.84 -8.78 -14.60
C GLN A 220 -14.48 -8.47 -13.14
N ARG A 221 -13.22 -8.70 -12.76
CA ARG A 221 -12.64 -8.26 -11.48
C ARG A 221 -13.29 -8.97 -10.28
N THR A 222 -13.15 -10.27 -10.19
CA THR A 222 -13.74 -11.11 -9.14
C THR A 222 -12.69 -11.62 -8.16
N THR A 223 -11.99 -12.69 -8.54
CA THR A 223 -10.87 -13.25 -7.82
C THR A 223 -9.78 -13.56 -8.82
N ALA A 224 -8.53 -13.27 -8.46
CA ALA A 224 -7.36 -13.74 -9.18
C ALA A 224 -6.52 -14.63 -8.27
N SER A 225 -5.74 -15.55 -8.84
CA SER A 225 -4.79 -16.35 -8.06
C SER A 225 -3.55 -16.64 -8.88
N CYS A 226 -2.40 -16.48 -8.25
CA CYS A 226 -1.12 -17.02 -8.71
C CYS A 226 -0.77 -18.28 -7.91
N HIS A 227 -0.44 -19.36 -8.59
CA HIS A 227 0.05 -20.60 -7.97
C HIS A 227 1.42 -20.99 -8.52
N ILE A 228 2.39 -21.18 -7.63
CA ILE A 228 3.76 -21.62 -7.94
C ILE A 228 3.88 -23.10 -7.52
N PRO A 229 3.87 -24.05 -8.47
CA PRO A 229 3.58 -25.46 -8.18
C PRO A 229 4.63 -26.17 -7.31
N LEU A 230 5.92 -26.05 -7.64
CA LEU A 230 6.98 -26.81 -6.94
C LEU A 230 7.21 -26.38 -5.49
N VAL A 231 6.89 -25.13 -5.17
CA VAL A 231 6.92 -24.61 -3.79
C VAL A 231 5.54 -24.76 -3.16
N ASN A 232 4.50 -24.99 -3.96
CA ASN A 232 3.11 -24.89 -3.56
C ASN A 232 2.84 -23.58 -2.82
N LEU A 233 3.35 -22.45 -3.33
CA LEU A 233 3.03 -21.10 -2.83
C LEU A 233 1.85 -20.57 -3.65
N THR A 234 0.83 -20.04 -2.97
CA THR A 234 -0.34 -19.46 -3.64
C THR A 234 -0.63 -18.07 -3.10
N ILE A 235 -0.76 -17.09 -4.00
CA ILE A 235 -1.26 -15.75 -3.69
C ILE A 235 -2.63 -15.60 -4.34
N VAL A 236 -3.67 -15.41 -3.53
CA VAL A 236 -5.03 -15.14 -4.00
C VAL A 236 -5.32 -13.66 -3.82
N GLN A 237 -6.01 -13.08 -4.79
CA GLN A 237 -6.47 -11.70 -4.78
C GLN A 237 -7.99 -11.66 -4.83
N TRP A 238 -8.62 -11.14 -3.78
CA TRP A 238 -10.04 -10.83 -3.76
C TRP A 238 -10.25 -9.38 -4.20
N HIS A 239 -10.95 -9.20 -5.32
CA HIS A 239 -11.18 -7.86 -5.85
C HIS A 239 -12.22 -7.11 -5.05
N LEU A 240 -11.76 -6.14 -4.25
CA LEU A 240 -12.55 -5.20 -3.47
C LEU A 240 -12.66 -3.87 -4.23
N PRO A 241 -13.80 -3.60 -4.89
CA PRO A 241 -13.93 -2.43 -5.75
C PRO A 241 -14.17 -1.12 -5.01
N SER A 242 -14.71 -1.16 -3.79
CA SER A 242 -14.88 -0.03 -2.86
C SER A 242 -15.52 -0.57 -1.58
N THR A 243 -15.75 0.29 -0.59
CA THR A 243 -16.50 -0.04 0.62
C THR A 243 -18.02 0.22 0.52
N PHE A 244 -18.50 0.67 -0.65
CA PHE A 244 -19.92 0.95 -0.89
C PHE A 244 -20.78 -0.31 -0.82
N THR A 245 -22.06 -0.14 -0.50
CA THR A 245 -23.02 -1.25 -0.31
C THR A 245 -23.91 -1.50 -1.52
N TYR A 246 -23.89 -0.62 -2.52
CA TYR A 246 -24.68 -0.75 -3.74
C TYR A 246 -23.98 -0.01 -4.87
N ARG A 247 -24.47 -0.21 -6.09
CA ARG A 247 -24.04 0.51 -7.28
C ARG A 247 -24.97 1.70 -7.56
N PRO A 248 -24.53 2.95 -7.38
CA PRO A 248 -25.23 4.14 -7.84
C PRO A 248 -25.39 4.17 -9.38
N SER A 249 -26.36 4.93 -9.88
CA SER A 249 -26.60 5.06 -11.33
C SER A 249 -25.45 5.74 -12.08
N TRP A 250 -24.67 6.60 -11.40
CA TRP A 250 -23.51 7.32 -11.94
C TRP A 250 -22.19 6.53 -11.84
N TRP A 251 -22.22 5.28 -11.35
CA TRP A 251 -21.01 4.47 -11.18
C TRP A 251 -20.31 4.19 -12.51
N TRP A 252 -18.98 4.38 -12.58
CA TRP A 252 -18.20 4.26 -13.81
C TRP A 252 -17.94 2.81 -14.24
N ILE A 253 -18.12 1.83 -13.34
CA ILE A 253 -17.94 0.41 -13.65
C ILE A 253 -19.28 -0.22 -14.02
N GLN A 254 -19.57 -0.30 -15.33
CA GLN A 254 -20.89 -0.71 -15.79
C GLN A 254 -21.18 -2.22 -15.68
N ASP A 255 -20.15 -3.05 -15.59
CA ASP A 255 -20.28 -4.51 -15.60
C ASP A 255 -19.97 -5.15 -14.23
N MET A 256 -20.18 -4.40 -13.15
CA MET A 256 -20.01 -4.88 -11.77
C MET A 256 -21.38 -5.03 -11.09
N PRO A 257 -21.94 -6.24 -11.04
CA PRO A 257 -23.27 -6.48 -10.47
C PRO A 257 -23.26 -6.50 -8.94
N LEU A 258 -22.17 -6.95 -8.32
CA LEU A 258 -22.01 -7.02 -6.86
C LEU A 258 -20.96 -6.01 -6.41
N VAL A 259 -21.35 -4.99 -5.63
CA VAL A 259 -20.41 -3.97 -5.11
C VAL A 259 -20.08 -4.23 -3.65
N ALA A 260 -21.09 -4.55 -2.83
CA ALA A 260 -20.90 -4.79 -1.40
C ALA A 260 -19.95 -5.95 -1.15
N PHE A 261 -18.91 -5.72 -0.34
CA PHE A 261 -17.96 -6.79 0.01
C PHE A 261 -18.64 -7.95 0.75
N GLU A 262 -19.73 -7.69 1.47
CA GLU A 262 -20.51 -8.74 2.14
C GLU A 262 -21.14 -9.71 1.13
N GLU A 263 -21.74 -9.17 0.07
CA GLU A 263 -22.34 -9.99 -0.99
C GLU A 263 -21.27 -10.70 -1.81
N ARG A 264 -20.13 -10.03 -2.06
CA ARG A 264 -18.99 -10.63 -2.76
C ARG A 264 -18.34 -11.74 -1.93
N LEU A 265 -18.29 -11.62 -0.59
CA LEU A 265 -17.83 -12.70 0.27
C LEU A 265 -18.63 -13.98 0.00
N GLU A 266 -19.95 -13.87 0.11
CA GLU A 266 -20.87 -15.00 -0.05
C GLU A 266 -20.89 -15.57 -1.46
N ALA A 267 -20.97 -14.70 -2.47
CA ALA A 267 -21.20 -15.13 -3.85
C ALA A 267 -19.93 -15.47 -4.62
N ILE A 268 -18.77 -14.89 -4.24
CA ILE A 268 -17.53 -14.95 -5.03
C ILE A 268 -16.40 -15.49 -4.17
N TYR A 269 -16.01 -14.78 -3.11
CA TYR A 269 -14.76 -15.05 -2.41
C TYR A 269 -14.73 -16.42 -1.73
N ARG A 270 -15.87 -16.85 -1.15
CA ARG A 270 -15.99 -18.17 -0.50
C ARG A 270 -15.67 -19.34 -1.42
N THR A 271 -15.88 -19.20 -2.74
CA THR A 271 -15.53 -20.24 -3.71
C THR A 271 -14.01 -20.50 -3.79
N SER A 272 -13.22 -19.50 -3.42
CA SER A 272 -11.75 -19.59 -3.41
C SER A 272 -11.17 -19.95 -2.05
N LEU A 273 -12.01 -20.14 -1.01
CA LEU A 273 -11.53 -20.47 0.34
C LEU A 273 -10.55 -21.64 0.39
N PRO A 274 -10.79 -22.79 -0.27
CA PRO A 274 -9.85 -23.90 -0.23
C PRO A 274 -8.43 -23.55 -0.69
N ARG A 275 -8.27 -22.53 -1.54
CA ARG A 275 -6.96 -22.06 -2.02
C ARG A 275 -6.30 -21.03 -1.12
N VAL A 276 -7.01 -20.38 -0.21
CA VAL A 276 -6.42 -19.40 0.72
C VAL A 276 -6.04 -20.00 2.07
N LEU A 277 -6.49 -21.22 2.36
CA LEU A 277 -6.18 -21.91 3.61
C LEU A 277 -4.78 -22.53 3.54
N GLY A 278 -3.90 -22.11 4.45
CA GLY A 278 -2.53 -22.61 4.59
C GLY A 278 -2.48 -24.07 5.04
N TRP A 279 -1.27 -24.57 5.34
CA TRP A 279 -1.05 -25.96 5.73
C TRP A 279 -1.88 -26.41 6.94
N GLY A 280 -2.23 -25.50 7.85
CA GLY A 280 -3.12 -25.78 9.00
C GLY A 280 -4.61 -25.88 8.65
N GLY A 281 -5.01 -25.53 7.42
CA GLY A 281 -6.39 -25.63 6.95
C GLY A 281 -7.38 -24.59 7.53
N GLU A 282 -6.92 -23.71 8.42
CA GLU A 282 -7.82 -22.77 9.13
C GLU A 282 -7.78 -21.34 8.60
N ARG A 283 -6.63 -20.90 8.07
CA ARG A 283 -6.39 -19.49 7.72
C ARG A 283 -5.25 -19.32 6.70
N PRO A 284 -5.19 -18.19 5.99
CA PRO A 284 -3.99 -17.80 5.23
C PRO A 284 -2.80 -17.53 6.16
N ASP A 285 -1.58 -17.66 5.63
CA ASP A 285 -0.35 -17.31 6.34
C ASP A 285 -0.15 -15.78 6.43
N LEU A 286 -0.77 -15.01 5.53
CA LEU A 286 -0.74 -13.55 5.52
C LEU A 286 -1.97 -12.98 4.79
N ILE A 287 -2.65 -12.02 5.42
CA ILE A 287 -3.65 -11.18 4.76
C ILE A 287 -3.06 -9.79 4.54
N LEU A 288 -3.08 -9.31 3.30
CA LEU A 288 -2.84 -7.92 2.95
C LEU A 288 -4.14 -7.33 2.46
N PHE A 289 -4.59 -6.21 3.01
CA PHE A 289 -5.77 -5.54 2.47
C PHE A 289 -5.54 -4.06 2.22
N GLN A 290 -6.21 -3.54 1.20
CA GLN A 290 -6.34 -2.11 0.96
C GLN A 290 -7.73 -1.79 0.43
N THR A 291 -8.17 -0.56 0.71
CA THR A 291 -9.35 0.05 0.10
C THR A 291 -9.25 1.56 0.26
N GLY A 292 -10.12 2.31 -0.39
CA GLY A 292 -10.16 3.77 -0.28
C GLY A 292 -9.92 4.52 -1.58
N PHE A 293 -9.17 3.94 -2.53
CA PHE A 293 -8.91 4.59 -3.80
C PHE A 293 -10.21 4.84 -4.58
N TRP A 294 -10.99 3.78 -4.79
CA TRP A 294 -12.26 3.88 -5.50
C TRP A 294 -13.37 4.50 -4.65
N ASP A 295 -13.25 4.47 -3.32
CA ASP A 295 -14.15 5.21 -2.42
C ASP A 295 -13.98 6.72 -2.59
N GLU A 296 -12.73 7.20 -2.62
CA GLU A 296 -12.40 8.61 -2.90
C GLU A 296 -12.97 9.02 -4.26
N ARG A 297 -12.73 8.21 -5.29
CA ARG A 297 -13.32 8.46 -6.61
C ARG A 297 -14.85 8.49 -6.54
N ALA A 298 -15.47 7.55 -5.86
CA ALA A 298 -16.93 7.49 -5.74
C ALA A 298 -17.52 8.74 -5.10
N PHE A 299 -16.89 9.31 -4.07
CA PHE A 299 -17.37 10.55 -3.46
C PHE A 299 -17.31 11.73 -4.44
N ARG A 300 -16.23 11.84 -5.21
CA ARG A 300 -16.09 12.88 -6.23
C ARG A 300 -17.13 12.75 -7.34
N GLU A 301 -17.35 11.54 -7.82
CA GLU A 301 -18.34 11.24 -8.85
C GLU A 301 -19.77 11.51 -8.33
N ALA A 302 -20.03 11.22 -7.05
CA ALA A 302 -21.30 11.54 -6.40
C ALA A 302 -21.56 13.05 -6.35
N GLU A 303 -20.56 13.84 -5.96
CA GLU A 303 -20.64 15.31 -5.91
C GLU A 303 -20.87 15.90 -7.30
N HIS A 304 -20.13 15.42 -8.30
CA HIS A 304 -20.31 15.83 -9.68
C HIS A 304 -21.73 15.49 -10.19
N ALA A 305 -22.19 14.26 -9.96
CA ALA A 305 -23.53 13.82 -10.35
C ALA A 305 -24.64 14.66 -9.67
N GLU A 306 -24.41 15.15 -8.45
CA GLU A 306 -25.36 16.05 -7.78
C GLU A 306 -25.38 17.44 -8.43
N VAL A 307 -24.21 18.01 -8.74
CA VAL A 307 -24.11 19.29 -9.47
C VAL A 307 -24.80 19.18 -10.84
N GLU A 308 -24.57 18.10 -11.58
CA GLU A 308 -25.16 17.87 -12.91
C GLU A 308 -26.69 17.84 -12.90
N LYS A 309 -27.35 17.40 -11.81
CA LYS A 309 -28.82 17.44 -11.72
C LYS A 309 -29.38 18.85 -11.84
N SER A 310 -28.61 19.85 -11.43
CA SER A 310 -29.01 21.26 -11.48
C SER A 310 -28.63 21.95 -12.80
N LEU A 311 -27.83 21.29 -13.65
CA LEU A 311 -27.36 21.85 -14.91
C LEU A 311 -28.35 21.57 -16.06
N PRO A 312 -28.54 22.54 -16.97
CA PRO A 312 -29.17 22.28 -18.28
C PRO A 312 -28.48 21.14 -19.03
N GLU A 313 -29.23 20.38 -19.83
CA GLU A 313 -28.72 19.18 -20.53
C GLU A 313 -27.51 19.48 -21.43
N ASP A 314 -27.50 20.65 -22.06
CA ASP A 314 -26.40 21.14 -22.91
C ASP A 314 -25.12 21.51 -22.14
N LYS A 315 -25.21 21.56 -20.80
CA LYS A 315 -24.11 21.92 -19.89
C LYS A 315 -23.64 20.78 -18.99
N LYS A 316 -24.26 19.59 -19.06
CA LYS A 316 -23.79 18.40 -18.35
C LYS A 316 -22.43 17.98 -18.93
N THR A 317 -21.35 18.25 -18.21
CA THR A 317 -19.99 18.01 -18.68
C THR A 317 -19.51 16.62 -18.30
N LYS A 318 -18.93 15.89 -19.25
CA LYS A 318 -18.18 14.66 -19.01
C LYS A 318 -16.76 14.92 -18.45
N ILE A 319 -16.57 15.78 -17.45
CA ILE A 319 -15.23 16.06 -16.90
C ILE A 319 -15.08 15.41 -15.53
N TRP A 320 -14.57 14.17 -15.56
CA TRP A 320 -14.58 13.22 -14.43
C TRP A 320 -13.33 13.29 -13.54
N TRP A 321 -12.35 14.16 -13.84
CA TRP A 321 -10.98 14.03 -13.30
C TRP A 321 -10.41 15.26 -12.57
N ASN A 322 -11.07 16.42 -12.61
CA ASN A 322 -10.44 17.69 -12.18
C ASN A 322 -10.90 18.24 -10.82
N SER A 323 -11.54 17.43 -9.96
CA SER A 323 -11.81 17.90 -8.60
C SER A 323 -10.56 17.77 -7.74
N ASN A 324 -10.13 18.89 -7.15
CA ASN A 324 -9.12 18.95 -6.09
C ASN A 324 -9.79 19.05 -4.71
N SER A 325 -11.07 18.69 -4.60
CA SER A 325 -11.81 18.72 -3.35
C SER A 325 -11.20 17.76 -2.34
N GLN A 326 -10.91 18.25 -1.14
CA GLN A 326 -10.63 17.39 0.00
C GLN A 326 -11.87 16.57 0.36
N LEU A 327 -11.67 15.35 0.87
CA LEU A 327 -12.78 14.55 1.38
C LEU A 327 -13.40 15.23 2.60
N LYS A 328 -14.74 15.20 2.65
CA LYS A 328 -15.52 15.70 3.78
C LYS A 328 -15.32 14.77 4.97
N TRP A 329 -15.43 15.32 6.18
CA TRP A 329 -15.34 14.53 7.42
C TRP A 329 -16.32 13.36 7.47
N SER A 330 -17.55 13.54 6.95
CA SER A 330 -18.57 12.49 6.86
C SER A 330 -18.17 11.34 5.93
N GLU A 331 -17.43 11.63 4.86
CA GLU A 331 -16.96 10.64 3.89
C GLU A 331 -15.86 9.78 4.51
N LEU A 332 -14.90 10.40 5.22
CA LEU A 332 -13.89 9.68 6.01
C LEU A 332 -14.54 8.78 7.08
N ARG A 333 -15.55 9.30 7.80
CA ARG A 333 -16.29 8.50 8.80
C ARG A 333 -17.07 7.35 8.17
N PHE A 334 -17.60 7.53 6.96
CA PHE A 334 -18.26 6.46 6.22
C PHE A 334 -17.27 5.34 5.90
N VAL A 335 -16.12 5.65 5.27
CA VAL A 335 -15.10 4.66 4.92
C VAL A 335 -14.61 3.94 6.18
N ALA A 336 -14.31 4.69 7.26
CA ALA A 336 -13.90 4.11 8.53
C ALA A 336 -14.93 3.11 9.10
N ALA A 337 -16.23 3.44 9.05
CA ALA A 337 -17.28 2.56 9.52
C ALA A 337 -17.37 1.26 8.70
N ARG A 338 -17.20 1.36 7.37
CA ARG A 338 -17.23 0.20 6.47
C ARG A 338 -15.99 -0.67 6.60
N VAL A 339 -14.82 -0.08 6.75
CA VAL A 339 -13.55 -0.79 6.99
C VAL A 339 -13.58 -1.56 8.31
N LYS A 340 -14.11 -0.98 9.39
CA LYS A 340 -14.30 -1.71 10.66
C LYS A 340 -15.15 -2.97 10.46
N LYS A 341 -16.21 -2.88 9.66
CA LYS A 341 -17.05 -4.04 9.34
C LYS A 341 -16.30 -5.07 8.50
N LEU A 342 -15.52 -4.63 7.50
CA LEU A 342 -14.68 -5.52 6.69
C LEU A 342 -13.65 -6.27 7.55
N VAL A 343 -12.91 -5.57 8.40
CA VAL A 343 -11.93 -6.17 9.32
C VAL A 343 -12.60 -7.18 10.26
N GLY A 344 -13.74 -6.82 10.86
CA GLY A 344 -14.49 -7.73 11.72
C GLY A 344 -14.99 -8.98 10.99
N MET A 345 -15.44 -8.83 9.74
CA MET A 345 -15.86 -9.94 8.89
C MET A 345 -14.68 -10.88 8.56
N LEU A 346 -13.51 -10.33 8.23
CA LEU A 346 -12.32 -11.14 7.93
C LEU A 346 -11.80 -11.89 9.16
N ARG A 347 -11.86 -11.28 10.35
CA ARG A 347 -11.56 -11.95 11.62
C ARG A 347 -12.55 -13.05 11.97
N GLN A 348 -13.83 -12.86 11.63
CA GLN A 348 -14.82 -13.91 11.78
C GLN A 348 -14.55 -15.09 10.83
N GLU A 349 -14.13 -14.82 9.59
CA GLU A 349 -13.88 -15.85 8.59
C GLU A 349 -12.57 -16.62 8.84
N PHE A 350 -11.50 -15.94 9.26
CA PHE A 350 -10.16 -16.52 9.38
C PHE A 350 -9.62 -16.61 10.81
N GLY A 351 -10.31 -16.05 11.81
CA GLY A 351 -9.88 -16.00 13.20
C GLY A 351 -9.10 -14.74 13.58
N GLU A 352 -9.17 -14.38 14.86
CA GLU A 352 -8.62 -13.13 15.43
C GLU A 352 -7.09 -13.02 15.29
N HIS A 353 -6.40 -14.16 15.29
CA HIS A 353 -4.93 -14.22 15.31
C HIS A 353 -4.30 -14.47 13.93
N THR A 354 -5.05 -14.29 12.85
CA THR A 354 -4.50 -14.39 11.49
C THR A 354 -3.59 -13.19 11.22
N PRO A 355 -2.36 -13.38 10.71
CA PRO A 355 -1.51 -12.28 10.30
C PRO A 355 -2.21 -11.38 9.31
N PHE A 356 -2.35 -10.11 9.69
CA PHE A 356 -3.18 -9.18 8.96
C PHE A 356 -2.50 -7.81 8.90
N MET A 357 -2.33 -7.31 7.69
CA MET A 357 -1.75 -6.01 7.43
C MET A 357 -2.62 -5.19 6.48
N TYR A 358 -2.73 -3.89 6.78
CA TYR A 358 -3.19 -2.89 5.83
C TYR A 358 -2.05 -2.51 4.90
N ARG A 359 -2.22 -2.73 3.60
CA ARG A 359 -1.34 -2.18 2.58
C ARG A 359 -1.67 -0.71 2.40
N ALA A 360 -0.72 0.15 2.77
CA ALA A 360 -0.81 1.59 2.59
C ALA A 360 -1.08 1.96 1.12
N LEU A 361 -1.96 2.95 0.92
CA LEU A 361 -2.39 3.39 -0.41
C LEU A 361 -1.25 4.12 -1.13
N SER A 362 -0.98 3.72 -2.36
CA SER A 362 -0.08 4.44 -3.27
C SER A 362 -0.82 5.57 -3.97
N THR A 363 -0.16 6.72 -4.10
CA THR A 363 -0.65 7.84 -4.91
C THR A 363 -0.66 7.48 -6.39
N LYS A 364 -1.41 8.25 -7.17
CA LYS A 364 -1.35 8.21 -8.63
C LYS A 364 0.03 8.65 -9.10
N ARG A 365 0.42 8.19 -10.28
CA ARG A 365 1.72 8.48 -10.90
C ARG A 365 2.07 9.97 -10.83
N ASP A 366 1.17 10.83 -11.28
CA ASP A 366 1.34 12.29 -11.33
C ASP A 366 0.31 13.02 -10.43
N GLY A 367 -0.14 12.33 -9.37
CA GLY A 367 -1.17 12.81 -8.47
C GLY A 367 -0.68 13.93 -7.56
N LYS A 368 -0.90 15.17 -8.00
CA LYS A 368 -0.62 16.40 -7.23
C LYS A 368 -1.74 16.62 -6.19
N GLU A 369 -2.40 17.77 -6.25
CA GLU A 369 -3.56 18.09 -5.40
C GLU A 369 -4.74 17.11 -5.58
N GLN A 370 -4.78 16.39 -6.71
CA GLN A 370 -5.78 15.37 -7.00
C GLN A 370 -5.72 14.15 -6.08
N ASP A 371 -4.64 13.99 -5.30
CA ASP A 371 -4.46 12.88 -4.36
C ASP A 371 -4.66 13.28 -2.90
N LEU A 372 -5.05 14.53 -2.62
CA LEU A 372 -5.32 14.97 -1.24
C LEU A 372 -6.40 14.13 -0.55
N GLY A 373 -7.43 13.73 -1.29
CA GLY A 373 -8.45 12.80 -0.80
C GLY A 373 -7.85 11.45 -0.41
N LEU A 374 -7.04 10.86 -1.29
CA LEU A 374 -6.41 9.56 -1.08
C LEU A 374 -5.43 9.58 0.10
N ILE A 375 -4.61 10.62 0.22
CA ILE A 375 -3.71 10.85 1.36
C ILE A 375 -4.51 10.95 2.66
N SER A 376 -5.67 11.59 2.63
CA SER A 376 -6.55 11.70 3.81
C SER A 376 -7.14 10.34 4.20
N VAL A 377 -7.52 9.51 3.22
CA VAL A 377 -7.96 8.14 3.48
C VAL A 377 -6.83 7.30 4.07
N ASP A 378 -5.62 7.32 3.49
CA ASP A 378 -4.48 6.55 3.99
C ASP A 378 -4.11 6.92 5.43
N ARG A 379 -4.05 8.22 5.75
CA ARG A 379 -3.82 8.71 7.12
C ARG A 379 -4.89 8.22 8.10
N MET A 380 -6.17 8.32 7.70
CA MET A 380 -7.28 7.81 8.51
C MET A 380 -7.19 6.30 8.70
N MET A 381 -6.87 5.55 7.64
CA MET A 381 -6.73 4.11 7.67
C MET A 381 -5.63 3.68 8.64
N ARG A 382 -4.44 4.29 8.58
CA ARG A 382 -3.34 4.00 9.51
C ARG A 382 -3.74 4.19 10.98
N ALA A 383 -4.39 5.31 11.28
CA ALA A 383 -4.89 5.58 12.63
C ALA A 383 -5.95 4.56 13.07
N LEU A 384 -6.83 4.16 12.14
CA LEU A 384 -7.85 3.14 12.39
C LEU A 384 -7.24 1.74 12.58
N MET A 385 -6.23 1.37 11.80
CA MET A 385 -5.57 0.06 11.87
C MET A 385 -4.89 -0.16 13.22
N ALA A 386 -4.23 0.87 13.75
CA ALA A 386 -3.66 0.81 15.09
C ALA A 386 -4.73 0.56 16.18
N GLN A 387 -5.94 1.11 16.01
CA GLN A 387 -7.07 0.86 16.93
C GLN A 387 -7.71 -0.51 16.73
N LEU A 388 -7.55 -1.09 15.54
CA LEU A 388 -8.10 -2.39 15.18
C LEU A 388 -7.10 -3.53 15.37
N ASP A 389 -5.90 -3.30 15.90
CA ASP A 389 -4.86 -4.34 16.04
C ASP A 389 -4.46 -4.94 14.68
N VAL A 390 -4.22 -4.05 13.71
CA VAL A 390 -3.80 -4.40 12.34
C VAL A 390 -2.51 -3.68 12.02
N GLU A 391 -1.50 -4.41 11.54
CA GLU A 391 -0.21 -3.82 11.16
C GLU A 391 -0.30 -3.09 9.81
N VAL A 392 0.71 -2.29 9.49
CA VAL A 392 0.77 -1.56 8.21
C VAL A 392 1.89 -2.13 7.35
N PHE A 393 1.53 -2.59 6.15
CA PHE A 393 2.47 -2.88 5.07
C PHE A 393 2.75 -1.57 4.33
N GLU A 394 3.94 -1.01 4.54
CA GLU A 394 4.33 0.35 4.14
C GLU A 394 4.62 0.47 2.64
N TRP A 395 3.62 0.24 1.78
CA TRP A 395 3.81 0.32 0.34
C TRP A 395 3.76 1.75 -0.19
N GLY A 396 2.70 2.48 0.15
CA GLY A 396 2.37 3.78 -0.44
C GLY A 396 3.50 4.80 -0.33
N LYS A 397 4.19 4.86 0.82
CA LYS A 397 5.33 5.74 1.04
C LYS A 397 6.56 5.33 0.22
N LEU A 398 6.84 4.03 0.11
CA LEU A 398 8.04 3.52 -0.57
C LEU A 398 8.01 3.80 -2.08
N VAL A 399 6.83 3.79 -2.69
CA VAL A 399 6.70 4.01 -4.14
C VAL A 399 6.34 5.45 -4.53
N TYR A 400 6.13 6.32 -3.54
CA TYR A 400 5.77 7.71 -3.79
C TYR A 400 6.84 8.42 -4.62
N GLY A 401 6.43 9.06 -5.72
CA GLY A 401 7.31 9.85 -6.59
C GLY A 401 8.06 9.06 -7.66
N TYR A 402 7.98 7.73 -7.68
CA TYR A 402 8.64 6.88 -8.69
C TYR A 402 7.81 6.78 -9.98
N VAL A 403 7.51 7.94 -10.59
CA VAL A 403 6.67 8.12 -11.79
C VAL A 403 7.04 7.16 -12.93
N SER A 404 8.33 6.95 -13.17
CA SER A 404 8.84 6.09 -14.25
C SER A 404 8.48 4.62 -14.08
N GLU A 405 8.12 4.20 -12.87
CA GLU A 405 7.82 2.82 -12.52
C GLU A 405 6.34 2.48 -12.64
N TYR A 406 5.51 3.42 -13.10
CA TYR A 406 4.10 3.17 -13.40
C TYR A 406 3.92 2.86 -14.90
N GLN A 407 3.07 1.90 -15.22
CA GLN A 407 2.65 1.63 -16.61
C GLN A 407 1.50 2.53 -17.07
N ASP A 408 0.66 2.96 -16.12
CA ASP A 408 -0.42 3.91 -16.36
C ASP A 408 -0.52 4.91 -15.18
N GLU A 409 -1.70 5.47 -14.93
CA GLU A 409 -1.89 6.43 -13.83
C GLU A 409 -1.82 5.77 -12.45
N LEU A 410 -2.13 4.47 -12.33
CA LEU A 410 -2.39 3.79 -11.05
C LEU A 410 -1.50 2.57 -10.82
N HIS A 411 -1.22 1.82 -11.88
CA HIS A 411 -0.57 0.52 -11.79
C HIS A 411 0.93 0.70 -11.93
N ILE A 412 1.65 0.15 -10.95
CA ILE A 412 3.08 -0.11 -11.05
C ILE A 412 3.30 -1.11 -12.19
N LYS A 413 4.32 -0.87 -13.01
CA LYS A 413 4.70 -1.78 -14.09
C LYS A 413 5.57 -2.90 -13.52
N ARG A 414 5.55 -4.05 -14.18
CA ARG A 414 6.52 -5.13 -13.92
C ARG A 414 7.96 -4.61 -14.01
N GLY A 415 8.75 -4.87 -12.98
CA GLY A 415 10.15 -4.45 -12.89
C GLY A 415 10.58 -4.17 -11.44
N ARG A 416 11.38 -3.14 -11.24
CA ARG A 416 12.05 -2.85 -9.97
C ARG A 416 11.11 -2.82 -8.76
N LEU A 417 9.99 -2.10 -8.87
CA LEU A 417 9.03 -2.00 -7.78
C LEU A 417 8.20 -3.27 -7.58
N SER A 418 7.87 -4.03 -8.64
CA SER A 418 7.18 -5.31 -8.46
C SER A 418 8.05 -6.32 -7.71
N TRP A 419 9.37 -6.31 -7.96
CA TRP A 419 10.36 -7.09 -7.20
C TRP A 419 10.46 -6.65 -5.73
N LEU A 420 10.51 -5.34 -5.45
CA LEU A 420 10.50 -4.85 -4.07
C LEU A 420 9.24 -5.28 -3.31
N TRP A 421 8.07 -5.18 -3.94
CA TRP A 421 6.82 -5.63 -3.33
C TRP A 421 6.87 -7.12 -3.00
N ALA A 422 7.35 -7.96 -3.92
CA ALA A 422 7.51 -9.39 -3.70
C ALA A 422 8.48 -9.69 -2.54
N ASP A 423 9.57 -8.93 -2.42
CA ASP A 423 10.52 -9.03 -1.31
C ASP A 423 9.86 -8.70 0.03
N MET A 424 9.07 -7.63 0.08
CA MET A 424 8.30 -7.26 1.27
C MET A 424 7.33 -8.37 1.66
N VAL A 425 6.49 -8.87 0.73
CA VAL A 425 5.53 -9.95 1.01
C VAL A 425 6.24 -11.18 1.56
N THR A 426 7.35 -11.56 0.92
CA THR A 426 8.11 -12.76 1.32
C THR A 426 8.82 -12.56 2.66
N SER A 427 9.28 -11.35 2.97
CA SER A 427 9.83 -10.98 4.29
C SER A 427 8.79 -11.12 5.41
N TYR A 428 7.54 -10.69 5.20
CA TYR A 428 6.48 -10.89 6.20
C TYR A 428 6.06 -12.35 6.34
N LEU A 429 6.13 -13.15 5.27
CA LEU A 429 5.96 -14.61 5.36
C LEU A 429 7.11 -15.26 6.15
N PHE A 430 8.35 -14.82 5.95
CA PHE A 430 9.52 -15.29 6.70
C PHE A 430 9.33 -15.04 8.20
N ARG A 431 8.86 -13.85 8.56
CA ARG A 431 8.51 -13.49 9.94
C ARG A 431 7.38 -14.38 10.48
N GLY A 432 6.32 -14.59 9.69
CA GLY A 432 5.22 -15.51 10.02
C GLY A 432 5.70 -16.95 10.24
N ALA A 433 6.75 -17.39 9.54
CA ALA A 433 7.38 -18.69 9.74
C ALA A 433 8.29 -18.77 10.99
N GLY A 434 8.43 -17.67 11.74
CA GLY A 434 9.28 -17.58 12.93
C GLY A 434 10.73 -17.20 12.62
N GLY A 435 10.98 -16.73 11.41
CA GLY A 435 12.26 -16.15 11.03
C GLY A 435 12.45 -14.78 11.66
N VAL A 436 13.71 -14.46 11.98
CA VAL A 436 14.09 -13.14 12.51
C VAL A 436 15.23 -12.59 11.66
N GLU A 437 15.04 -11.37 11.19
CA GLU A 437 16.03 -10.60 10.47
C GLU A 437 16.28 -9.30 11.24
N VAL A 438 17.55 -8.96 11.45
CA VAL A 438 17.98 -7.73 12.12
C VAL A 438 18.99 -7.04 11.21
N GLU A 439 18.67 -5.83 10.74
CA GLU A 439 19.58 -5.01 9.94
C GLU A 439 20.15 -5.77 8.73
N GLY A 440 19.29 -6.42 7.94
CA GLY A 440 19.65 -7.18 6.74
C GLY A 440 20.26 -8.56 7.01
N MET A 441 20.44 -8.94 8.27
CA MET A 441 21.01 -10.23 8.65
C MET A 441 19.96 -11.18 9.24
N VAL A 442 19.86 -12.38 8.67
CA VAL A 442 19.04 -13.46 9.24
C VAL A 442 19.69 -13.97 10.52
N THR A 443 19.09 -13.66 11.67
CA THR A 443 19.57 -14.08 13.00
C THR A 443 18.90 -15.36 13.50
N VAL A 444 17.67 -15.63 13.06
CA VAL A 444 16.94 -16.86 13.37
C VAL A 444 16.31 -17.38 12.09
N LYS A 445 16.61 -18.63 11.73
CA LYS A 445 15.97 -19.33 10.63
C LYS A 445 14.70 -20.04 11.12
N PRO A 446 13.59 -20.03 10.35
CA PRO A 446 12.47 -20.90 10.59
C PRO A 446 12.91 -22.36 10.68
N THR A 447 12.30 -23.11 11.59
CA THR A 447 12.51 -24.54 11.76
C THR A 447 11.19 -25.29 11.54
N ASN A 448 11.24 -26.61 11.43
CA ASN A 448 10.03 -27.44 11.29
C ASN A 448 9.00 -27.20 12.42
N ASP A 449 9.47 -26.81 13.60
CA ASP A 449 8.62 -26.58 14.77
C ASP A 449 8.02 -25.16 14.79
N THR A 450 8.66 -24.20 14.14
CA THR A 450 8.21 -22.80 14.15
C THR A 450 7.37 -22.47 12.93
N TRP A 451 7.72 -22.99 11.77
CA TRP A 451 7.21 -22.51 10.49
C TRP A 451 5.69 -22.68 10.32
N PHE A 452 5.03 -23.54 11.09
CA PHE A 452 3.58 -23.74 11.05
C PHE A 452 2.81 -22.95 12.14
N ASN A 453 3.51 -22.42 13.15
CA ASN A 453 2.93 -21.70 14.28
C ASN A 453 2.81 -20.20 13.97
N VAL A 454 2.15 -19.90 12.85
CA VAL A 454 2.15 -18.56 12.25
C VAL A 454 1.61 -17.49 13.19
N ASP A 455 0.55 -17.78 13.92
CA ASP A 455 -0.05 -16.88 14.91
C ASP A 455 0.89 -16.57 16.08
N LYS A 456 1.52 -17.60 16.63
CA LYS A 456 2.48 -17.46 17.72
C LYS A 456 3.69 -16.64 17.28
N ASN A 457 4.21 -16.90 16.10
CA ASN A 457 5.38 -16.18 15.55
C ASN A 457 5.03 -14.71 15.28
N TRP A 458 3.88 -14.46 14.67
CA TRP A 458 3.40 -13.11 14.40
C TRP A 458 3.23 -12.29 15.68
N ALA A 459 2.64 -12.90 16.72
CA ALA A 459 2.39 -12.27 18.00
C ALA A 459 3.66 -11.77 18.73
N VAL A 460 4.85 -12.32 18.42
CA VAL A 460 6.13 -11.93 19.06
C VAL A 460 6.39 -10.44 18.90
N CYS A 461 6.23 -9.92 17.68
CA CYS A 461 6.50 -8.52 17.36
C CYS A 461 5.25 -7.68 17.13
N HIS A 462 4.08 -8.31 17.00
CA HIS A 462 2.82 -7.65 16.67
C HIS A 462 2.55 -6.38 17.50
N ARG A 463 2.62 -6.48 18.83
CA ARG A 463 2.36 -5.34 19.73
C ARG A 463 3.25 -4.11 19.50
N TRP A 464 4.44 -4.30 18.93
CA TRP A 464 5.37 -3.21 18.62
C TRP A 464 5.07 -2.60 17.25
N LEU A 465 4.53 -3.42 16.34
CA LEU A 465 4.32 -3.09 14.94
C LEU A 465 2.89 -2.62 14.63
N ILE A 466 1.93 -2.78 15.54
CA ILE A 466 0.58 -2.18 15.37
C ILE A 466 0.58 -0.65 15.53
N SER A 467 1.58 -0.08 16.22
CA SER A 467 1.56 1.34 16.54
C SER A 467 1.71 2.20 15.27
N TRP A 468 0.79 3.15 15.11
CA TRP A 468 0.95 4.25 14.17
C TRP A 468 1.76 5.33 14.86
N GLU A 469 3.09 5.28 14.74
CA GLU A 469 3.95 6.30 15.35
C GLU A 469 3.83 7.69 14.68
N GLY A 470 2.88 7.90 13.75
CA GLY A 470 2.63 9.20 13.13
C GLY A 470 3.85 9.88 12.50
N ARG A 471 4.94 9.13 12.26
CA ARG A 471 6.23 9.65 11.79
C ARG A 471 6.21 10.01 10.31
#